data_AF-A0A517TT15-F1
#
_entry.id   AF-A0A517TT15-F1
#
_cell.length_a   1.000
_cell.length_b   1.000
_cell.length_c   1.000
_cell.angle_alpha   90.00
_cell.angle_beta   90.00
_cell.angle_gamma   90.00
#
_symmetry.space_group_name_H-M   'P 1'
#
loop_
_entity.id
_entity.type
_entity.pdbx_description
1 polymer ?
#
loop_
_entity_poly.entity_id
_entity_poly.type
_entity_poly.pdbx_seq_one_letter_code
_entity_poly.pdbx_strand_id
1 'polypeptide(L)'
;MSRFRWKLITGSLSVAAVAALTTAAHAQLVVTEILANPISAGDTTWEWIEVKNTGATPINLDGYVAAKLNENPNTVADISSFVAANTIVPANSVAVIYNGASTNYVDQLFRDAWGLSASVPLIAANGFPALSNSGSNRNFGFWPDVASYNAVLVDSGAGPKVSSYAGSAFNIDYATGFPPIGSGSSAPSWQWNGTGGYQDGANWAASVSGVGGAVTSVPVNAVSPINNVADVANPGQVPAGPATAGLLISEIMFDPASTEPNWEWVEIFNNTGAAINFASTPYFLHDDDGTDLASANVTSGTVANGQAAVLFNSAITLQNMIDAWDPGGANGTLFIPVANFPSLANAGDAVALWDSAADYNLDAANVSGRGTANAVSVVNFVEAGPPATPTGWPDSNNSASIYLTSLTNDPAQGASWIDSFAGDGLSANAQAVNAVQAIHPGGDVGSPGSFGAVAPVNDADFNNDGIVNGADFLIWQRGFGTGTTNAMGDADGNGLVNGLDLAEWKLKFGGAPAVAAVGAVPEPTGLALAALAALYGTAVISGGRRQVTMVS
;
A
#
# COMPACT_ATOMS: atom_id res chain seq x y z
N MET A 1 -0.59 21.62 -61.11
CA MET A 1 0.43 20.76 -60.48
C MET A 1 1.21 21.57 -59.45
N SER A 2 0.70 21.69 -58.22
CA SER A 2 1.41 22.33 -57.10
C SER A 2 1.91 21.23 -56.15
N ARG A 3 3.22 21.17 -55.94
CA ARG A 3 3.88 20.18 -55.08
C ARG A 3 3.82 20.65 -53.63
N PHE A 4 3.07 19.95 -52.78
CA PHE A 4 3.15 20.09 -51.33
C PHE A 4 4.49 19.49 -50.84
N ARG A 5 5.33 20.32 -50.20
CA ARG A 5 6.53 19.85 -49.48
C ARG A 5 6.15 19.65 -48.01
N TRP A 6 6.18 18.39 -47.55
CA TRP A 6 6.14 18.07 -46.13
C TRP A 6 7.51 18.41 -45.52
N LYS A 7 7.51 19.32 -44.55
CA LYS A 7 8.69 19.62 -43.74
C LYS A 7 8.62 18.69 -42.53
N LEU A 8 9.41 17.62 -42.53
CA LEU A 8 9.58 16.76 -41.36
C LEU A 8 10.27 17.60 -40.28
N ILE A 9 9.56 17.90 -39.18
CA ILE A 9 10.16 18.49 -37.98
C ILE A 9 10.61 17.31 -37.12
N THR A 10 11.85 16.87 -37.29
CA THR A 10 12.51 15.99 -36.33
C THR A 10 12.95 16.84 -35.15
N GLY A 11 12.16 16.84 -34.08
CA GLY A 11 12.59 17.41 -32.79
C GLY A 11 13.64 16.49 -32.17
N SER A 12 14.89 16.94 -32.12
CA SER A 12 15.93 16.26 -31.35
C SER A 12 15.64 16.49 -29.86
N LEU A 13 15.23 15.44 -29.15
CA LEU A 13 15.21 15.47 -27.68
C LEU A 13 16.64 15.74 -27.19
N SER A 14 16.80 16.73 -26.31
CA SER A 14 18.10 17.06 -25.75
C SER A 14 18.57 15.97 -24.78
N VAL A 15 19.88 15.77 -24.65
CA VAL A 15 20.48 14.81 -23.69
C VAL A 15 20.00 15.08 -22.26
N ALA A 16 19.75 16.34 -21.91
CA ALA A 16 19.18 16.72 -20.61
C ALA A 16 17.71 16.29 -20.44
N ALA A 17 16.90 16.31 -21.51
CA ALA A 17 15.53 15.82 -21.46
C ALA A 17 15.47 14.29 -21.36
N VAL A 18 16.39 13.57 -22.03
CA VAL A 18 16.53 12.11 -21.89
C VAL A 18 17.06 11.72 -20.50
N ALA A 19 18.01 12.47 -19.96
CA ALA A 19 18.48 12.30 -18.59
C ALA A 19 17.37 12.59 -17.55
N ALA A 20 16.56 13.62 -17.77
CA ALA A 20 15.43 13.95 -16.89
C ALA A 20 14.31 12.90 -16.96
N LEU A 21 14.01 12.36 -18.15
CA LEU A 21 13.04 11.27 -18.35
C LEU A 21 13.51 9.94 -17.73
N THR A 22 14.81 9.65 -17.78
CA THR A 22 15.38 8.45 -17.13
C THR A 22 15.44 8.58 -15.60
N THR A 23 15.72 9.77 -15.05
CA THR A 23 15.57 10.00 -13.59
C THR A 23 14.10 9.94 -13.12
N ALA A 24 13.13 10.30 -13.96
CA ALA A 24 11.71 10.22 -13.61
C ALA A 24 11.15 8.79 -13.58
N ALA A 25 11.70 7.87 -14.38
CA ALA A 25 11.34 6.45 -14.37
C ALA A 25 11.90 5.70 -13.14
N HIS A 26 13.03 6.16 -12.59
CA HIS A 26 13.66 5.56 -11.40
C HIS A 26 13.02 5.99 -10.07
N ALA A 27 12.37 7.16 -10.02
CA ALA A 27 11.64 7.62 -8.83
C ALA A 27 10.39 6.79 -8.48
N GLN A 28 10.06 5.78 -9.29
CA GLN A 28 8.89 4.92 -9.12
C GLN A 28 9.18 3.62 -8.38
N LEU A 29 10.44 3.23 -8.18
CA LEU A 29 10.79 2.04 -7.40
C LEU A 29 11.12 2.42 -5.96
N VAL A 30 10.41 1.81 -5.00
CA VAL A 30 10.61 2.02 -3.57
C VAL A 30 10.83 0.67 -2.89
N VAL A 31 11.83 0.57 -2.02
CA VAL A 31 12.03 -0.64 -1.22
C VAL A 31 10.96 -0.67 -0.13
N THR A 32 10.25 -1.79 -0.02
CA THR A 32 9.10 -1.94 0.88
C THR A 32 9.35 -2.94 2.00
N GLU A 33 10.22 -3.91 1.78
CA GLU A 33 10.58 -4.89 2.80
C GLU A 33 12.03 -5.35 2.64
N ILE A 34 12.70 -5.65 3.75
CA ILE A 34 14.08 -6.16 3.77
C ILE A 34 14.16 -7.29 4.79
N LEU A 35 14.48 -8.51 4.35
CA LEU A 35 14.96 -9.56 5.25
C LEU A 35 16.48 -9.64 5.18
N ALA A 36 17.13 -8.93 6.11
CA ALA A 36 18.56 -9.03 6.36
C ALA A 36 18.82 -9.99 7.53
N ASN A 37 19.88 -10.80 7.46
CA ASN A 37 20.26 -11.75 8.52
C ASN A 37 19.24 -12.86 8.85
N PRO A 38 18.70 -13.62 7.87
CA PRO A 38 17.92 -14.81 8.19
C PRO A 38 18.71 -15.76 9.11
N ILE A 39 18.05 -16.40 10.08
CA ILE A 39 18.72 -17.18 11.15
C ILE A 39 19.44 -18.42 10.60
N SER A 40 19.08 -18.86 9.39
CA SER A 40 19.62 -20.05 8.76
C SER A 40 21.15 -19.99 8.55
N ALA A 41 21.82 -21.13 8.75
CA ALA A 41 23.28 -21.23 8.81
C ALA A 41 23.95 -21.00 7.44
N GLY A 42 24.31 -19.76 7.13
CA GLY A 42 24.86 -19.38 5.82
C GLY A 42 24.37 -18.01 5.34
N ASP A 43 23.60 -17.30 6.17
CA ASP A 43 23.33 -15.85 6.27
C ASP A 43 22.85 -15.11 5.02
N THR A 44 23.29 -15.47 3.81
CA THR A 44 22.98 -14.74 2.56
C THR A 44 22.05 -15.48 1.61
N THR A 45 21.75 -16.76 1.86
CA THR A 45 20.92 -17.59 0.95
C THR A 45 19.46 -17.18 0.95
N TRP A 46 18.93 -16.83 2.12
CA TRP A 46 17.52 -16.48 2.31
C TRP A 46 17.33 -14.99 2.55
N GLU A 47 18.33 -14.17 2.20
CA GLU A 47 18.18 -12.73 2.13
C GLU A 47 17.40 -12.34 0.89
N TRP A 48 16.56 -11.33 1.05
CA TRP A 48 15.78 -10.78 -0.03
C TRP A 48 15.31 -9.38 0.34
N ILE A 49 14.86 -8.67 -0.69
CA ILE A 49 14.22 -7.37 -0.58
C ILE A 49 12.92 -7.41 -1.37
N GLU A 50 11.98 -6.58 -0.97
CA GLU A 50 10.79 -6.30 -1.75
C GLU A 50 10.85 -4.88 -2.29
N VAL A 51 10.42 -4.71 -3.54
CA VAL A 51 10.39 -3.42 -4.21
C VAL A 51 9.00 -3.21 -4.79
N LYS A 52 8.38 -2.07 -4.46
CA LYS A 52 7.14 -1.59 -5.07
C LYS A 52 7.44 -0.68 -6.23
N ASN A 53 6.70 -0.87 -7.31
CA ASN A 53 6.58 0.11 -8.38
C ASN A 53 5.35 1.00 -8.12
N THR A 54 5.57 2.27 -7.81
CA THR A 54 4.52 3.28 -7.58
C THR A 54 4.03 3.93 -8.87
N GLY A 55 4.51 3.47 -10.02
CA GLY A 55 4.13 3.96 -11.34
C GLY A 55 2.98 3.16 -11.95
N ALA A 56 2.26 3.80 -12.88
CA ALA A 56 1.13 3.22 -13.61
C ALA A 56 1.53 2.21 -14.70
N THR A 57 2.81 1.94 -14.90
CA THR A 57 3.30 1.00 -15.92
C THR A 57 4.29 0.01 -15.32
N PRO A 58 4.27 -1.28 -15.71
CA PRO A 58 5.25 -2.25 -15.26
C PRO A 58 6.69 -1.83 -15.58
N ILE A 59 7.62 -2.15 -14.67
CA ILE A 59 9.04 -1.88 -14.83
C ILE A 59 9.79 -3.21 -15.00
N ASN A 60 10.60 -3.31 -16.05
CA ASN A 60 11.47 -4.45 -16.30
C ASN A 60 12.86 -4.21 -15.70
N LEU A 61 13.31 -5.14 -14.86
CA LEU A 61 14.62 -5.11 -14.20
C LEU A 61 15.71 -5.91 -14.95
N ASP A 62 15.40 -6.49 -16.12
CA ASP A 62 16.39 -7.20 -16.94
C ASP A 62 17.57 -6.28 -17.30
N GLY A 63 18.79 -6.68 -16.94
CA GLY A 63 20.02 -5.90 -17.12
C GLY A 63 20.47 -5.09 -15.91
N TYR A 64 19.72 -5.11 -14.81
CA TYR A 64 20.07 -4.36 -13.61
C TYR A 64 21.30 -4.95 -12.90
N VAL A 65 22.13 -4.06 -12.34
CA VAL A 65 23.33 -4.41 -11.57
C VAL A 65 23.11 -4.02 -10.11
N ALA A 66 23.35 -4.92 -9.18
CA ALA A 66 23.22 -4.75 -7.74
C ALA A 66 24.60 -4.70 -7.08
N ALA A 67 24.79 -3.77 -6.13
CA ALA A 67 26.01 -3.70 -5.33
C ALA A 67 25.81 -2.89 -4.05
N LYS A 68 26.72 -3.07 -3.09
CA LYS A 68 26.87 -2.16 -1.94
C LYS A 68 27.95 -1.12 -2.20
N LEU A 69 27.89 -0.02 -1.46
CA LEU A 69 29.00 0.94 -1.45
C LEU A 69 30.28 0.27 -0.96
N ASN A 70 31.41 0.67 -1.54
CA ASN A 70 32.75 0.14 -1.25
C ASN A 70 33.00 -1.33 -1.63
N GLU A 71 32.05 -1.98 -2.31
CA GLU A 71 32.28 -3.31 -2.89
C GLU A 71 33.14 -3.26 -4.15
N ASN A 72 33.76 -4.41 -4.45
CA ASN A 72 34.44 -4.60 -5.73
C ASN A 72 33.42 -4.53 -6.86
N PRO A 73 33.83 -4.15 -8.09
CA PRO A 73 32.91 -4.01 -9.19
C PRO A 73 32.27 -5.34 -9.55
N ASN A 74 30.97 -5.33 -9.81
CA ASN A 74 30.32 -6.40 -10.53
C ASN A 74 30.62 -6.25 -12.03
N THR A 75 30.85 -7.37 -12.71
CA THR A 75 31.19 -7.37 -14.14
C THR A 75 30.02 -7.80 -15.03
N VAL A 76 28.89 -8.19 -14.44
CA VAL A 76 27.68 -8.64 -15.15
C VAL A 76 26.43 -8.07 -14.49
N ALA A 77 25.30 -8.09 -15.21
CA ALA A 77 24.00 -7.80 -14.63
C ALA A 77 23.58 -8.93 -13.68
N ASP A 78 23.06 -8.55 -12.52
CA ASP A 78 22.57 -9.47 -11.49
C ASP A 78 21.17 -9.96 -11.82
N ILE A 79 20.32 -9.09 -12.37
CA ILE A 79 19.00 -9.50 -12.86
C ILE A 79 19.10 -9.71 -14.36
N SER A 80 18.86 -10.95 -14.80
CA SER A 80 18.86 -11.30 -16.21
C SER A 80 17.78 -12.29 -16.57
N SER A 81 17.06 -12.04 -17.65
CA SER A 81 16.10 -12.96 -18.29
C SER A 81 16.73 -14.27 -18.78
N PHE A 82 18.07 -14.37 -18.79
CA PHE A 82 18.78 -15.63 -19.06
C PHE A 82 18.68 -16.65 -17.92
N VAL A 83 18.52 -16.17 -16.68
CA VAL A 83 18.48 -17.02 -15.47
C VAL A 83 17.18 -16.87 -14.69
N ALA A 84 16.62 -15.67 -14.60
CA ALA A 84 15.40 -15.39 -13.87
C ALA A 84 14.18 -15.69 -14.74
N ALA A 85 13.20 -16.43 -14.18
CA ALA A 85 11.94 -16.71 -14.87
C ALA A 85 11.07 -15.45 -15.04
N ASN A 86 11.21 -14.49 -14.14
CA ASN A 86 10.55 -13.19 -14.18
C ASN A 86 11.56 -12.07 -13.87
N THR A 87 11.34 -10.90 -14.46
CA THR A 87 12.14 -9.68 -14.29
C THR A 87 11.26 -8.44 -14.13
N ILE A 88 9.93 -8.61 -14.07
CA ILE A 88 8.97 -7.51 -14.05
C ILE A 88 8.50 -7.20 -12.63
N VAL A 89 8.54 -5.92 -12.28
CA VAL A 89 7.76 -5.35 -11.16
C VAL A 89 6.48 -4.74 -11.75
N PRO A 90 5.28 -5.32 -11.50
CA PRO A 90 4.04 -4.82 -12.08
C PRO A 90 3.73 -3.39 -11.63
N ALA A 91 2.91 -2.67 -12.40
CA ALA A 91 2.44 -1.33 -12.01
C ALA A 91 1.70 -1.38 -10.66
N ASN A 92 1.93 -0.38 -9.81
CA ASN A 92 1.29 -0.24 -8.50
C ASN A 92 1.38 -1.47 -7.57
N SER A 93 2.33 -2.37 -7.83
CA SER A 93 2.47 -3.65 -7.12
C SER A 93 3.92 -3.86 -6.69
N VAL A 94 4.17 -4.96 -5.99
CA VAL A 94 5.47 -5.35 -5.46
C VAL A 94 6.06 -6.52 -6.25
N ALA A 95 7.38 -6.65 -6.18
CA ALA A 95 8.09 -7.87 -6.52
C ALA A 95 9.16 -8.15 -5.46
N VAL A 96 9.38 -9.43 -5.17
CA VAL A 96 10.43 -9.88 -4.25
C VAL A 96 11.66 -10.24 -5.05
N ILE A 97 12.77 -9.58 -4.73
CA ILE A 97 14.09 -9.85 -5.31
C ILE A 97 14.89 -10.66 -4.29
N TYR A 98 15.28 -11.87 -4.66
CA TYR A 98 15.94 -12.81 -3.75
C TYR A 98 17.21 -13.39 -4.38
N ASN A 99 18.04 -14.05 -3.55
CA ASN A 99 19.28 -14.69 -4.00
C ASN A 99 19.03 -15.96 -4.84
N GLY A 100 18.90 -15.77 -6.16
CA GLY A 100 18.60 -16.83 -7.11
C GLY A 100 19.69 -17.90 -7.23
N ALA A 101 20.96 -17.48 -7.21
CA ALA A 101 22.09 -18.41 -7.34
C ALA A 101 22.09 -19.49 -6.24
N SER A 102 21.69 -19.12 -5.02
CA SER A 102 21.65 -20.04 -3.88
C SER A 102 20.50 -21.05 -3.95
N THR A 103 19.46 -20.77 -4.74
CA THR A 103 18.30 -21.67 -4.93
C THR A 103 18.22 -22.31 -6.32
N ASN A 104 19.31 -22.20 -7.11
CA ASN A 104 19.33 -22.60 -8.52
C ASN A 104 18.24 -21.92 -9.37
N TYR A 105 17.85 -20.71 -9.01
CA TYR A 105 16.83 -19.91 -9.70
C TYR A 105 15.44 -20.58 -9.74
N VAL A 106 15.14 -21.43 -8.74
CA VAL A 106 13.84 -22.09 -8.63
C VAL A 106 12.92 -21.27 -7.72
N ASP A 107 12.10 -20.41 -8.32
CA ASP A 107 11.10 -19.58 -7.64
C ASP A 107 10.23 -20.38 -6.65
N GLN A 108 9.86 -21.61 -7.03
CA GLN A 108 9.00 -22.46 -6.20
C GLN A 108 9.59 -22.72 -4.82
N LEU A 109 10.91 -22.78 -4.67
CA LEU A 109 11.54 -22.98 -3.37
C LEU A 109 11.31 -21.78 -2.45
N PHE A 110 11.29 -20.57 -2.99
CA PHE A 110 10.97 -19.36 -2.22
C PHE A 110 9.47 -19.32 -1.89
N ARG A 111 8.61 -19.69 -2.84
CA ARG A 111 7.16 -19.79 -2.61
C ARG A 111 6.83 -20.79 -1.51
N ASP A 112 7.44 -21.97 -1.55
CA ASP A 112 7.27 -23.02 -0.54
C ASP A 112 7.74 -22.55 0.85
N ALA A 113 8.81 -21.75 0.90
CA ALA A 113 9.34 -21.22 2.16
C ALA A 113 8.39 -20.23 2.83
N TRP A 114 7.58 -19.49 2.07
CA TRP A 114 6.74 -18.41 2.60
C TRP A 114 5.24 -18.62 2.37
N GLY A 115 4.83 -19.76 1.80
CA GLY A 115 3.43 -20.05 1.50
C GLY A 115 2.84 -19.16 0.40
N LEU A 116 3.65 -18.68 -0.55
CA LEU A 116 3.22 -17.69 -1.54
C LEU A 116 2.42 -18.32 -2.68
N SER A 117 1.40 -17.58 -3.14
CA SER A 117 0.68 -17.90 -4.38
C SER A 117 1.61 -17.77 -5.60
N ALA A 118 1.16 -18.28 -6.76
CA ALA A 118 1.91 -18.14 -8.00
C ALA A 118 1.92 -16.70 -8.57
N SER A 119 0.99 -15.82 -8.15
CA SER A 119 0.97 -14.42 -8.65
C SER A 119 2.10 -13.58 -8.11
N VAL A 120 2.59 -13.86 -6.89
CA VAL A 120 3.57 -12.99 -6.23
C VAL A 120 4.80 -12.91 -7.15
N PRO A 121 5.14 -11.73 -7.68
CA PRO A 121 6.23 -11.62 -8.63
C PRO A 121 7.55 -11.86 -7.88
N LEU A 122 8.24 -12.94 -8.24
CA LEU A 122 9.58 -13.23 -7.73
C LEU A 122 10.60 -12.91 -8.81
N ILE A 123 11.75 -12.36 -8.41
CA ILE A 123 12.85 -12.01 -9.31
C ILE A 123 14.13 -12.58 -8.72
N ALA A 124 14.63 -13.63 -9.37
CA ALA A 124 15.85 -14.31 -8.95
C ALA A 124 17.10 -13.54 -9.40
N ALA A 125 17.90 -13.04 -8.47
CA ALA A 125 19.15 -12.34 -8.79
C ALA A 125 20.36 -13.29 -8.81
N ASN A 126 21.18 -13.19 -9.86
CA ASN A 126 22.48 -13.84 -10.03
C ASN A 126 23.60 -12.91 -9.53
N GLY A 127 23.86 -12.95 -8.23
CA GLY A 127 24.82 -12.05 -7.57
C GLY A 127 24.19 -11.08 -6.57
N PHE A 128 23.09 -11.48 -5.93
CA PHE A 128 22.43 -10.67 -4.90
C PHE A 128 23.44 -10.19 -3.84
N PRO A 129 23.49 -8.88 -3.53
CA PRO A 129 24.45 -8.35 -2.58
C PRO A 129 24.10 -8.86 -1.19
N ALA A 130 25.03 -9.59 -0.56
CA ALA A 130 24.88 -10.05 0.82
C ALA A 130 24.55 -8.86 1.73
N LEU A 131 23.38 -8.86 2.36
CA LEU A 131 22.96 -7.78 3.24
C LEU A 131 23.83 -7.82 4.50
N SER A 132 24.30 -6.65 4.95
CA SER A 132 25.19 -6.60 6.10
C SER A 132 24.40 -6.56 7.41
N ASN A 133 24.87 -7.32 8.40
CA ASN A 133 24.14 -7.54 9.66
C ASN A 133 24.61 -6.63 10.79
N SER A 134 25.65 -5.82 10.55
CA SER A 134 26.16 -4.85 11.49
C SER A 134 27.04 -3.81 10.79
N GLY A 135 27.36 -2.73 11.53
CA GLY A 135 28.32 -1.71 11.09
C GLY A 135 27.78 -0.78 10.00
N SER A 136 28.71 -0.09 9.33
CA SER A 136 28.43 0.94 8.32
C SER A 136 28.23 0.40 6.91
N ASN A 137 28.34 -0.92 6.70
CA ASN A 137 28.17 -1.54 5.38
C ASN A 137 26.71 -1.98 5.10
N ARG A 138 25.78 -1.50 5.92
CA ARG A 138 24.35 -1.82 5.88
C ARG A 138 23.66 -1.01 4.80
N ASN A 139 23.89 -1.38 3.55
CA ASN A 139 23.37 -0.65 2.42
C ASN A 139 23.36 -1.49 1.14
N PHE A 140 22.58 -1.09 0.14
CA PHE A 140 22.62 -1.64 -1.22
C PHE A 140 22.04 -0.65 -2.23
N GLY A 141 22.35 -0.85 -3.52
CA GLY A 141 21.74 -0.13 -4.63
C GLY A 141 21.61 -1.00 -5.87
N PHE A 142 20.66 -0.63 -6.73
CA PHE A 142 20.41 -1.28 -8.02
C PHE A 142 20.48 -0.24 -9.13
N TRP A 143 21.37 -0.45 -10.11
CA TRP A 143 21.52 0.40 -11.30
C TRP A 143 20.83 -0.25 -12.48
N PRO A 144 20.16 0.53 -13.34
CA PRO A 144 19.35 -0.01 -14.45
C PRO A 144 20.18 -0.72 -15.51
N ASP A 145 21.46 -0.38 -15.62
CA ASP A 145 22.37 -0.93 -16.61
C ASP A 145 23.84 -0.83 -16.17
N VAL A 146 24.70 -1.59 -16.84
CA VAL A 146 26.14 -1.64 -16.61
C VAL A 146 26.82 -0.28 -16.85
N ALA A 147 26.28 0.59 -17.71
CA ALA A 147 26.89 1.88 -17.99
C ALA A 147 26.69 2.84 -16.80
N SER A 148 25.48 2.90 -16.25
CA SER A 148 25.10 3.66 -15.07
C SER A 148 25.85 3.18 -13.84
N TYR A 149 26.02 1.85 -13.70
CA TYR A 149 26.86 1.25 -12.65
C TYR A 149 28.34 1.63 -12.78
N ASN A 150 28.93 1.49 -13.96
CA ASN A 150 30.35 1.82 -14.17
C ASN A 150 30.65 3.30 -13.94
N ALA A 151 29.67 4.19 -14.11
CA ALA A 151 29.82 5.62 -13.87
C ALA A 151 30.08 5.98 -12.40
N VAL A 152 29.73 5.10 -11.45
CA VAL A 152 29.96 5.31 -10.01
C VAL A 152 31.20 4.61 -9.46
N LEU A 153 31.98 3.93 -10.30
CA LEU A 153 33.21 3.29 -9.89
C LEU A 153 34.36 4.29 -9.77
N VAL A 154 35.01 4.34 -8.61
CA VAL A 154 36.18 5.19 -8.35
C VAL A 154 37.34 4.33 -7.86
N ASP A 155 38.50 4.49 -8.49
CA ASP A 155 39.74 3.85 -8.04
C ASP A 155 40.53 4.79 -7.13
N SER A 156 40.67 4.41 -5.87
CA SER A 156 41.45 5.13 -4.85
C SER A 156 42.87 4.57 -4.65
N GLY A 157 43.34 3.71 -5.57
CA GLY A 157 44.65 3.05 -5.52
C GLY A 157 44.62 1.60 -5.02
N ALA A 158 43.44 1.06 -4.72
CA ALA A 158 43.21 -0.33 -4.32
C ALA A 158 42.29 -1.08 -5.31
N GLY A 159 42.09 -0.51 -6.51
CA GLY A 159 41.13 -0.97 -7.49
C GLY A 159 39.81 -0.17 -7.41
N PRO A 160 39.02 -0.19 -8.50
CA PRO A 160 37.75 0.51 -8.57
C PRO A 160 36.76 -0.03 -7.52
N LYS A 161 36.05 0.89 -6.86
CA LYS A 161 35.01 0.60 -5.86
C LYS A 161 33.74 1.38 -6.17
N VAL A 162 32.59 0.84 -5.79
CA VAL A 162 31.31 1.56 -5.86
C VAL A 162 31.35 2.74 -4.88
N SER A 163 31.22 3.96 -5.38
CA SER A 163 31.48 5.17 -4.58
C SER A 163 30.22 5.96 -4.17
N SER A 164 29.10 5.78 -4.87
CA SER A 164 27.84 6.49 -4.57
C SER A 164 26.66 5.78 -5.24
N TYR A 165 25.43 6.15 -4.88
CA TYR A 165 24.19 5.71 -5.54
C TYR A 165 23.79 6.55 -6.76
N ALA A 166 24.68 7.39 -7.29
CA ALA A 166 24.32 8.22 -8.43
C ALA A 166 23.87 7.35 -9.61
N GLY A 167 22.70 7.64 -10.17
CA GLY A 167 22.11 6.87 -11.27
C GLY A 167 21.55 5.49 -10.90
N SER A 168 21.48 5.12 -9.61
CA SER A 168 20.74 3.92 -9.19
C SER A 168 19.24 4.12 -9.42
N ALA A 169 18.54 3.07 -9.82
CA ALA A 169 17.08 3.04 -9.89
C ALA A 169 16.45 3.14 -8.49
N PHE A 170 16.97 2.37 -7.53
CA PHE A 170 16.62 2.46 -6.12
C PHE A 170 17.83 2.04 -5.27
N ASN A 171 17.87 2.52 -4.04
CA ASN A 171 18.93 2.22 -3.07
C ASN A 171 18.41 2.44 -1.65
N ILE A 172 19.13 1.88 -0.68
CA ILE A 172 18.88 2.12 0.73
C ILE A 172 20.18 2.03 1.51
N ASP A 173 20.36 2.98 2.44
CA ASP A 173 21.36 2.92 3.49
C ASP A 173 20.61 2.73 4.82
N TYR A 174 20.66 1.51 5.33
CA TYR A 174 20.00 1.10 6.56
C TYR A 174 20.98 1.02 7.75
N ALA A 175 22.09 1.77 7.67
CA ALA A 175 23.08 1.83 8.74
C ALA A 175 22.63 2.66 9.95
N THR A 176 21.65 3.57 9.81
CA THR A 176 21.20 4.46 10.88
C THR A 176 19.69 4.63 10.85
N GLY A 177 19.03 4.58 12.01
CA GLY A 177 17.60 4.90 12.14
C GLY A 177 16.64 3.75 11.84
N PHE A 178 17.10 2.67 11.20
CA PHE A 178 16.29 1.47 10.93
C PHE A 178 16.14 0.59 12.18
N PRO A 179 15.10 -0.28 12.24
CA PRO A 179 14.93 -1.22 13.34
C PRO A 179 16.20 -2.07 13.58
N PRO A 180 16.40 -2.58 14.80
CA PRO A 180 17.54 -3.45 15.06
C PRO A 180 17.44 -4.75 14.25
N ILE A 181 18.59 -5.24 13.75
CA ILE A 181 18.66 -6.53 13.06
C ILE A 181 18.50 -7.62 14.12
N GLY A 182 17.62 -8.60 13.85
CA GLY A 182 17.39 -9.74 14.73
C GLY A 182 18.69 -10.46 15.11
N SER A 183 18.78 -10.95 16.35
CA SER A 183 19.94 -11.69 16.84
C SER A 183 19.54 -13.08 17.35
N GLY A 184 20.06 -14.14 16.74
CA GLY A 184 20.19 -15.49 17.30
C GLY A 184 18.92 -16.28 17.66
N SER A 185 17.74 -15.67 17.75
CA SER A 185 16.48 -16.33 18.14
C SER A 185 15.25 -15.93 17.29
N SER A 186 15.32 -14.84 16.53
CA SER A 186 14.35 -14.44 15.51
C SER A 186 15.03 -13.54 14.48
N ALA A 187 14.61 -13.63 13.22
CA ALA A 187 15.01 -12.69 12.16
C ALA A 187 13.73 -12.16 11.49
N PRO A 188 13.10 -11.13 12.08
CA PRO A 188 12.04 -10.44 11.39
C PRO A 188 12.64 -9.65 10.23
N SER A 189 11.96 -9.66 9.09
CA SER A 189 12.17 -8.63 8.08
C SER A 189 11.78 -7.26 8.64
N TRP A 190 12.17 -6.20 7.95
CA TRP A 190 11.64 -4.88 8.21
C TRP A 190 10.74 -4.46 7.08
N GLN A 191 9.62 -3.85 7.43
CA GLN A 191 8.63 -3.35 6.50
C GLN A 191 8.58 -1.83 6.59
N TRP A 192 8.56 -1.19 5.45
CA TRP A 192 8.24 0.23 5.37
C TRP A 192 6.75 0.40 5.62
N ASN A 193 6.37 1.32 6.52
CA ASN A 193 4.99 1.55 6.92
C ASN A 193 4.11 2.21 5.83
N GLY A 194 4.64 2.38 4.62
CA GLY A 194 3.95 3.01 3.51
C GLY A 194 3.92 4.54 3.57
N THR A 195 4.38 5.18 4.63
CA THR A 195 4.33 6.64 4.81
C THR A 195 5.73 7.24 4.95
N GLY A 196 5.87 8.54 4.62
CA GLY A 196 7.17 9.21 4.65
C GLY A 196 8.14 8.69 3.59
N GLY A 197 9.44 8.93 3.79
CA GLY A 197 10.47 8.44 2.87
C GLY A 197 10.94 7.04 3.27
N TYR A 198 10.99 6.10 2.33
CA TYR A 198 11.53 4.75 2.57
C TYR A 198 13.03 4.75 2.90
N GLN A 199 13.73 5.87 2.71
CA GLN A 199 15.12 6.06 3.14
C GLN A 199 15.26 6.44 4.62
N ASP A 200 14.17 6.81 5.28
CA ASP A 200 14.15 7.16 6.70
C ASP A 200 13.68 5.97 7.52
N GLY A 201 14.61 5.39 8.30
CA GLY A 201 14.36 4.21 9.12
C GLY A 201 13.28 4.39 10.19
N ALA A 202 12.90 5.62 10.56
CA ALA A 202 11.77 5.88 11.44
C ALA A 202 10.43 5.45 10.83
N ASN A 203 10.37 5.30 9.50
CA ASN A 203 9.20 4.80 8.79
C ASN A 203 9.21 3.27 8.61
N TRP A 204 10.11 2.56 9.27
CA TRP A 204 10.23 1.10 9.16
C TRP A 204 9.94 0.44 10.50
N ALA A 205 9.29 -0.72 10.46
CA ALA A 205 9.01 -1.56 11.61
C ALA A 205 9.46 -3.00 11.36
N ALA A 206 9.79 -3.73 12.42
CA ALA A 206 10.06 -5.17 12.29
C ALA A 206 8.76 -5.95 12.10
N SER A 207 8.78 -6.94 11.21
CA SER A 207 7.68 -7.86 10.97
C SER A 207 7.34 -8.66 12.22
N VAL A 208 6.05 -8.81 12.49
CA VAL A 208 5.53 -9.59 13.62
C VAL A 208 4.62 -10.67 13.07
N SER A 209 4.89 -11.94 13.42
CA SER A 209 4.10 -13.06 12.93
C SER A 209 2.63 -12.91 13.33
N GLY A 210 1.72 -13.06 12.36
CA GLY A 210 0.29 -12.88 12.55
C GLY A 210 -0.21 -11.43 12.39
N VAL A 211 0.67 -10.49 12.04
CA VAL A 211 0.33 -9.07 11.84
C VAL A 211 0.59 -8.68 10.39
N GLY A 212 -0.36 -8.01 9.72
CA GLY A 212 -0.17 -7.45 8.38
C GLY A 212 0.25 -8.50 7.33
N GLY A 213 -0.26 -9.72 7.42
CA GLY A 213 0.10 -10.83 6.53
C GLY A 213 1.49 -11.44 6.79
N ALA A 214 2.20 -11.04 7.84
CA ALA A 214 3.50 -11.63 8.15
C ALA A 214 3.36 -13.04 8.74
N VAL A 215 4.13 -13.96 8.17
CA VAL A 215 4.16 -15.38 8.53
C VAL A 215 5.58 -15.77 8.93
N THR A 216 5.70 -16.89 9.64
CA THR A 216 6.98 -17.58 9.81
C THR A 216 7.29 -18.43 8.59
N SER A 217 8.56 -18.48 8.17
CA SER A 217 8.96 -19.33 7.05
C SER A 217 8.82 -20.82 7.36
N VAL A 218 8.64 -21.66 6.33
CA VAL A 218 8.49 -23.11 6.41
C VAL A 218 9.73 -23.80 5.82
N PRO A 219 10.32 -24.82 6.47
CA PRO A 219 11.59 -25.38 6.03
C PRO A 219 11.54 -26.01 4.63
N VAL A 220 12.48 -25.60 3.76
CA VAL A 220 12.65 -26.13 2.40
C VAL A 220 13.92 -26.98 2.32
N ASN A 221 13.76 -28.30 2.33
CA ASN A 221 14.85 -29.28 2.39
C ASN A 221 15.60 -29.50 1.06
N ALA A 222 15.34 -28.68 0.04
CA ALA A 222 15.91 -28.83 -1.31
C ALA A 222 17.25 -28.11 -1.49
N VAL A 223 17.59 -27.19 -0.59
CA VAL A 223 18.77 -26.30 -0.67
C VAL A 223 19.47 -26.21 0.69
N SER A 224 20.77 -25.91 0.68
CA SER A 224 21.59 -25.74 1.88
C SER A 224 22.19 -24.34 1.91
N PRO A 225 21.98 -23.55 2.97
CA PRO A 225 21.25 -23.90 4.19
C PRO A 225 19.72 -23.94 4.00
N ILE A 226 19.07 -24.73 4.86
CA ILE A 226 17.61 -24.73 5.01
C ILE A 226 17.21 -23.45 5.76
N ASN A 227 16.15 -22.76 5.31
CA ASN A 227 15.58 -21.59 5.98
C ASN A 227 15.05 -21.92 7.39
N ASN A 228 14.87 -20.89 8.23
CA ASN A 228 14.52 -21.09 9.63
C ASN A 228 13.06 -20.72 9.93
N VAL A 229 12.37 -21.54 10.71
CA VAL A 229 10.98 -21.28 11.15
C VAL A 229 10.82 -20.06 12.06
N ALA A 230 11.92 -19.44 12.50
CA ALA A 230 11.90 -18.19 13.24
C ALA A 230 12.23 -16.96 12.36
N ASP A 231 12.41 -17.15 11.05
CA ASP A 231 12.41 -16.06 10.06
C ASP A 231 10.95 -15.61 9.85
N VAL A 232 10.66 -14.31 10.04
CA VAL A 232 9.30 -13.75 10.00
C VAL A 232 9.23 -12.64 8.97
N ALA A 233 8.28 -12.70 8.04
CA ALA A 233 8.14 -11.70 6.99
C ALA A 233 6.79 -11.79 6.28
N ASN A 234 6.46 -10.81 5.44
CA ASN A 234 5.27 -10.78 4.59
C ASN A 234 5.57 -10.56 3.11
N PRO A 235 6.45 -11.37 2.48
CA PRO A 235 6.86 -11.16 1.09
C PRO A 235 5.65 -11.18 0.15
N GLY A 236 5.62 -10.22 -0.78
CA GLY A 236 4.53 -10.04 -1.74
C GLY A 236 3.41 -9.14 -1.25
N GLN A 237 3.48 -8.61 -0.03
CA GLN A 237 2.47 -7.70 0.50
C GLN A 237 2.81 -6.26 0.13
N VAL A 238 1.97 -5.65 -0.70
CA VAL A 238 2.05 -4.22 -0.97
C VAL A 238 1.82 -3.46 0.34
N PRO A 239 2.74 -2.61 0.84
CA PRO A 239 2.44 -1.82 2.03
C PRO A 239 1.23 -0.93 1.79
N ALA A 240 0.41 -0.74 2.83
CA ALA A 240 -0.82 0.08 2.80
C ALA A 240 -0.65 1.45 2.15
N GLY A 241 0.57 2.00 2.22
CA GLY A 241 0.90 3.32 1.69
C GLY A 241 0.31 4.43 2.57
N PRO A 242 0.52 5.71 2.20
CA PRO A 242 -0.23 6.80 2.81
C PRO A 242 -1.66 6.71 2.30
N ALA A 243 -2.62 6.35 3.13
CA ALA A 243 -4.01 6.41 2.70
C ALA A 243 -4.44 7.87 2.43
N THR A 244 -5.39 8.06 1.53
CA THR A 244 -6.11 9.34 1.41
C THR A 244 -6.72 9.69 2.78
N ALA A 245 -6.57 10.94 3.23
CA ALA A 245 -7.14 11.35 4.52
C ALA A 245 -8.67 11.27 4.49
N GLY A 246 -9.27 10.74 5.54
CA GLY A 246 -10.72 10.53 5.65
C GLY A 246 -11.11 9.07 5.84
N LEU A 247 -12.40 8.78 5.68
CA LEU A 247 -12.92 7.41 5.63
C LEU A 247 -12.97 6.97 4.17
N LEU A 248 -12.45 5.80 3.86
CA LEU A 248 -12.43 5.25 2.50
C LEU A 248 -13.27 3.99 2.44
N ILE A 249 -13.98 3.77 1.35
CA ILE A 249 -14.41 2.42 0.95
C ILE A 249 -13.27 1.84 0.13
N SER A 250 -12.83 0.64 0.48
CA SER A 250 -11.59 0.07 -0.04
C SER A 250 -11.74 -1.33 -0.62
N GLU A 251 -12.85 -2.01 -0.33
CA GLU A 251 -13.26 -3.26 -1.00
C GLU A 251 -14.78 -3.39 -0.98
N ILE A 252 -15.37 -3.96 -2.03
CA ILE A 252 -16.82 -4.16 -2.15
C ILE A 252 -17.08 -5.54 -2.72
N MET A 253 -17.81 -6.37 -1.97
CA MET A 253 -18.43 -7.59 -2.48
C MET A 253 -19.88 -7.26 -2.83
N PHE A 254 -20.13 -7.01 -4.12
CA PHE A 254 -21.43 -6.56 -4.60
C PHE A 254 -22.24 -7.61 -5.35
N ASP A 255 -21.61 -8.63 -5.94
CA ASP A 255 -22.29 -9.73 -6.68
C ASP A 255 -21.65 -11.11 -6.34
N PRO A 256 -21.71 -11.58 -5.09
CA PRO A 256 -21.26 -12.92 -4.72
C PRO A 256 -22.04 -14.04 -5.44
N ALA A 257 -21.39 -15.19 -5.68
CA ALA A 257 -22.06 -16.40 -6.17
C ALA A 257 -23.06 -16.98 -5.13
N SER A 258 -22.93 -16.53 -3.89
CA SER A 258 -23.73 -16.94 -2.74
C SER A 258 -25.14 -16.35 -2.78
N THR A 259 -25.95 -16.65 -1.74
CA THR A 259 -27.33 -16.16 -1.70
C THR A 259 -27.37 -14.65 -1.50
N GLU A 260 -27.93 -13.93 -2.47
CA GLU A 260 -28.08 -12.48 -2.42
C GLU A 260 -29.30 -12.01 -1.61
N PRO A 261 -29.21 -10.84 -0.94
CA PRO A 261 -28.04 -9.97 -0.74
C PRO A 261 -27.26 -10.32 0.56
N ASN A 262 -27.37 -11.57 1.02
CA ASN A 262 -26.96 -11.93 2.39
C ASN A 262 -25.44 -11.95 2.58
N TRP A 263 -24.68 -12.14 1.49
CA TRP A 263 -23.22 -12.25 1.50
C TRP A 263 -22.52 -11.06 0.85
N GLU A 264 -23.28 -10.01 0.52
CA GLU A 264 -22.73 -8.71 0.15
C GLU A 264 -22.09 -8.05 1.40
N TRP A 265 -21.01 -7.34 1.18
CA TRP A 265 -20.32 -6.57 2.22
C TRP A 265 -19.49 -5.44 1.63
N VAL A 266 -19.25 -4.42 2.44
CA VAL A 266 -18.46 -3.24 2.10
C VAL A 266 -17.35 -3.11 3.11
N GLU A 267 -16.12 -3.01 2.64
CA GLU A 267 -14.98 -2.77 3.50
C GLU A 267 -14.58 -1.31 3.51
N ILE A 268 -14.31 -0.80 4.71
CA ILE A 268 -13.92 0.57 4.95
C ILE A 268 -12.53 0.64 5.58
N PHE A 269 -11.75 1.65 5.21
CA PHE A 269 -10.47 2.00 5.82
C PHE A 269 -10.55 3.37 6.50
N ASN A 270 -10.26 3.42 7.80
CA ASN A 270 -10.30 4.67 8.56
C ASN A 270 -8.92 5.37 8.53
N ASN A 271 -8.82 6.51 7.85
CA ASN A 271 -7.68 7.41 7.89
C ASN A 271 -8.08 8.85 8.26
N THR A 272 -9.06 8.98 9.15
CA THR A 272 -9.59 10.29 9.57
C THR A 272 -8.68 11.03 10.57
N GLY A 273 -7.65 10.37 11.08
CA GLY A 273 -6.79 10.85 12.16
C GLY A 273 -7.29 10.50 13.57
N ALA A 274 -8.43 9.81 13.70
CA ALA A 274 -8.99 9.37 14.98
C ALA A 274 -9.75 8.05 14.85
N ALA A 275 -10.01 7.37 15.96
CA ALA A 275 -10.88 6.19 15.95
C ALA A 275 -12.34 6.60 15.69
N ILE A 276 -13.04 5.86 14.84
CA ILE A 276 -14.48 6.00 14.60
C ILE A 276 -15.20 5.03 15.53
N ASN A 277 -16.15 5.53 16.32
CA ASN A 277 -17.02 4.71 17.16
C ASN A 277 -18.47 4.88 16.69
N PHE A 278 -18.99 3.87 16.01
CA PHE A 278 -20.32 3.91 15.41
C PHE A 278 -21.47 3.93 16.43
N ALA A 279 -21.21 3.56 17.69
CA ALA A 279 -22.20 3.73 18.76
C ALA A 279 -22.30 5.18 19.24
N SER A 280 -21.20 5.94 19.13
CA SER A 280 -21.16 7.36 19.53
C SER A 280 -21.58 8.28 18.38
N THR A 281 -21.12 7.97 17.17
CA THR A 281 -21.49 8.65 15.93
C THR A 281 -22.03 7.59 14.97
N PRO A 282 -23.36 7.36 14.92
CA PRO A 282 -23.95 6.38 14.00
C PRO A 282 -23.90 6.84 12.54
N TYR A 283 -23.56 5.93 11.64
CA TYR A 283 -23.42 6.21 10.20
C TYR A 283 -24.57 5.58 9.41
N PHE A 284 -24.87 6.20 8.27
CA PHE A 284 -25.77 5.67 7.26
C PHE A 284 -24.91 5.07 6.15
N LEU A 285 -24.98 3.75 5.96
CA LEU A 285 -24.51 3.06 4.77
C LEU A 285 -25.71 2.87 3.85
N HIS A 286 -25.66 3.44 2.65
CA HIS A 286 -26.80 3.42 1.74
C HIS A 286 -26.31 3.34 0.29
N ASP A 287 -27.13 2.69 -0.53
CA ASP A 287 -27.00 2.66 -1.99
C ASP A 287 -27.98 3.69 -2.59
N ASP A 288 -27.56 4.41 -3.63
CA ASP A 288 -28.23 5.65 -4.06
C ASP A 288 -29.63 5.46 -4.64
N ASP A 289 -30.01 4.25 -5.06
CA ASP A 289 -31.37 3.95 -5.49
C ASP A 289 -32.22 3.20 -4.43
N GLY A 290 -31.61 2.88 -3.29
CA GLY A 290 -32.23 2.15 -2.20
C GLY A 290 -33.35 2.93 -1.50
N THR A 291 -34.21 2.22 -0.76
CA THR A 291 -35.24 2.87 0.07
C THR A 291 -34.59 3.67 1.19
N ASP A 292 -35.05 4.92 1.37
CA ASP A 292 -34.53 5.82 2.40
C ASP A 292 -34.59 5.19 3.80
N LEU A 293 -33.49 5.34 4.54
CA LEU A 293 -33.35 4.86 5.90
C LEU A 293 -33.99 5.83 6.89
N ALA A 294 -34.83 5.31 7.79
CA ALA A 294 -35.43 6.12 8.86
C ALA A 294 -34.43 6.51 9.97
N SER A 295 -33.31 5.79 10.06
CA SER A 295 -32.23 5.98 11.02
C SER A 295 -30.93 5.36 10.52
N ALA A 296 -29.80 5.76 11.09
CA ALA A 296 -28.49 5.15 10.83
C ALA A 296 -28.53 3.63 11.00
N ASN A 297 -27.84 2.90 10.12
CA ASN A 297 -27.76 1.44 10.12
C ASN A 297 -26.39 0.89 10.55
N VAL A 298 -25.35 1.72 10.55
CA VAL A 298 -24.04 1.40 11.14
C VAL A 298 -23.98 2.03 12.52
N THR A 299 -24.31 1.25 13.55
CA THR A 299 -24.62 1.77 14.90
C THR A 299 -23.75 1.17 16.01
N SER A 300 -22.80 0.31 15.66
CA SER A 300 -21.93 -0.37 16.62
C SER A 300 -20.58 -0.72 15.99
N GLY A 301 -19.60 -1.05 16.82
CA GLY A 301 -18.23 -1.27 16.39
C GLY A 301 -17.36 -0.02 16.51
N THR A 302 -16.06 -0.23 16.56
CA THR A 302 -15.05 0.84 16.61
C THR A 302 -13.93 0.48 15.65
N VAL A 303 -13.55 1.42 14.79
CA VAL A 303 -12.46 1.26 13.81
C VAL A 303 -11.37 2.24 14.19
N ALA A 304 -10.20 1.74 14.60
CA ALA A 304 -9.07 2.61 14.93
C ALA A 304 -8.57 3.36 13.67
N ASN A 305 -7.86 4.48 13.86
CA ASN A 305 -7.19 5.13 12.74
C ASN A 305 -6.09 4.21 12.18
N GLY A 306 -6.02 4.07 10.86
CA GLY A 306 -5.17 3.12 10.16
C GLY A 306 -5.73 1.70 10.10
N GLN A 307 -6.93 1.46 10.65
CA GLN A 307 -7.55 0.14 10.64
C GLN A 307 -8.69 0.08 9.63
N ALA A 308 -8.99 -1.14 9.19
CA ALA A 308 -10.17 -1.42 8.42
C ALA A 308 -11.23 -2.25 9.13
N ALA A 309 -12.44 -2.22 8.57
CA ALA A 309 -13.56 -3.02 9.01
C ALA A 309 -14.46 -3.41 7.84
N VAL A 310 -15.02 -4.62 7.92
CA VAL A 310 -15.96 -5.16 6.95
C VAL A 310 -17.37 -4.96 7.48
N LEU A 311 -18.12 -4.05 6.85
CA LEU A 311 -19.53 -3.83 7.10
C LEU A 311 -20.33 -4.89 6.33
N PHE A 312 -21.05 -5.76 7.03
CA PHE A 312 -21.75 -6.88 6.39
C PHE A 312 -23.24 -6.91 6.74
N ASN A 313 -24.02 -7.53 5.87
CA ASN A 313 -25.46 -7.66 6.06
C ASN A 313 -25.79 -8.49 7.30
N SER A 314 -26.49 -7.90 8.28
CA SER A 314 -26.86 -8.61 9.52
C SER A 314 -27.92 -9.71 9.33
N ALA A 315 -28.36 -9.98 8.10
CA ALA A 315 -29.13 -11.17 7.76
C ALA A 315 -28.36 -12.47 8.03
N ILE A 316 -27.03 -12.41 8.03
CA ILE A 316 -26.14 -13.49 8.49
C ILE A 316 -25.50 -13.13 9.84
N THR A 317 -24.98 -14.13 10.56
CA THR A 317 -24.35 -13.88 11.87
C THR A 317 -22.88 -13.51 11.72
N LEU A 318 -22.32 -12.85 12.73
CA LEU A 318 -20.87 -12.62 12.83
C LEU A 318 -20.07 -13.93 12.67
N GLN A 319 -20.55 -15.02 13.29
CA GLN A 319 -19.87 -16.31 13.18
C GLN A 319 -19.89 -16.84 11.74
N ASN A 320 -20.96 -16.60 10.97
CA ASN A 320 -21.00 -16.97 9.55
C ASN A 320 -19.93 -16.22 8.74
N MET A 321 -19.72 -14.93 9.00
CA MET A 321 -18.66 -14.15 8.35
C MET A 321 -17.27 -14.65 8.72
N ILE A 322 -17.02 -14.90 10.01
CA ILE A 322 -15.75 -15.47 10.49
C ILE A 322 -15.53 -16.84 9.83
N ASP A 323 -16.50 -17.74 9.87
CA ASP A 323 -16.34 -19.09 9.29
C ASP A 323 -16.06 -19.04 7.78
N ALA A 324 -16.64 -18.09 7.05
CA ALA A 324 -16.43 -17.92 5.61
C ALA A 324 -15.07 -17.26 5.29
N TRP A 325 -14.79 -16.12 5.90
CA TRP A 325 -13.76 -15.19 5.45
C TRP A 325 -12.54 -15.08 6.37
N ASP A 326 -12.68 -15.47 7.64
CA ASP A 326 -11.58 -15.52 8.60
C ASP A 326 -11.68 -16.78 9.48
N PRO A 327 -11.49 -17.99 8.91
CA PRO A 327 -11.82 -19.23 9.61
C PRO A 327 -11.08 -19.38 10.94
N GLY A 328 -11.83 -19.41 12.03
CA GLY A 328 -11.27 -19.47 13.39
C GLY A 328 -10.74 -18.14 13.93
N GLY A 329 -10.94 -17.03 13.22
CA GLY A 329 -10.45 -15.70 13.59
C GLY A 329 -8.93 -15.55 13.45
N ALA A 330 -8.34 -16.24 12.47
CA ALA A 330 -6.90 -16.31 12.29
C ALA A 330 -6.27 -14.98 11.85
N ASN A 331 -7.01 -14.18 11.08
CA ASN A 331 -6.60 -12.88 10.55
C ASN A 331 -7.01 -11.72 11.46
N GLY A 332 -7.95 -11.95 12.38
CA GLY A 332 -8.47 -10.93 13.29
C GLY A 332 -9.33 -9.89 12.57
N THR A 333 -9.99 -10.28 11.47
CA THR A 333 -10.80 -9.36 10.65
C THR A 333 -11.93 -8.75 11.47
N LEU A 334 -12.04 -7.42 11.43
CA LEU A 334 -13.10 -6.68 12.13
C LEU A 334 -14.38 -6.66 11.29
N PHE A 335 -15.29 -7.59 11.59
CA PHE A 335 -16.62 -7.62 10.98
C PHE A 335 -17.64 -6.83 11.82
N ILE A 336 -18.37 -5.90 11.19
CA ILE A 336 -19.40 -5.07 11.81
C ILE A 336 -20.75 -5.37 11.15
N PRO A 337 -21.74 -5.90 11.88
CA PRO A 337 -23.05 -6.18 11.32
C PRO A 337 -23.83 -4.88 11.10
N VAL A 338 -24.49 -4.78 9.96
CA VAL A 338 -25.31 -3.65 9.55
C VAL A 338 -26.74 -4.10 9.26
N ALA A 339 -27.70 -3.48 9.96
CA ALA A 339 -29.12 -3.77 9.79
C ALA A 339 -29.69 -2.99 8.60
N ASN A 340 -30.63 -3.56 7.83
CA ASN A 340 -31.11 -2.92 6.59
C ASN A 340 -29.93 -2.56 5.65
N PHE A 341 -29.05 -3.54 5.42
CA PHE A 341 -27.97 -3.41 4.44
C PHE A 341 -28.54 -3.18 3.03
N PRO A 342 -27.99 -2.25 2.24
CA PRO A 342 -28.43 -2.05 0.86
C PRO A 342 -28.15 -3.29 0.00
N SER A 343 -28.95 -3.52 -1.04
CA SER A 343 -28.55 -4.47 -2.10
C SER A 343 -27.53 -3.76 -2.99
N LEU A 344 -26.50 -4.47 -3.47
CA LEU A 344 -25.38 -3.84 -4.17
C LEU A 344 -25.25 -4.25 -5.66
N ALA A 345 -25.99 -5.25 -6.14
CA ALA A 345 -25.90 -5.76 -7.53
C ALA A 345 -26.93 -5.15 -8.50
N ASN A 346 -27.11 -3.83 -8.49
CA ASN A 346 -28.06 -3.11 -9.35
C ASN A 346 -27.35 -2.23 -10.39
N ALA A 347 -28.13 -1.57 -11.25
CA ALA A 347 -27.58 -0.87 -12.41
C ALA A 347 -27.23 0.57 -12.05
N GLY A 348 -25.94 0.84 -11.90
CA GLY A 348 -25.39 2.21 -11.79
C GLY A 348 -25.25 2.70 -10.36
N ASP A 349 -24.62 1.88 -9.52
CA ASP A 349 -24.75 1.98 -8.06
C ASP A 349 -23.71 2.91 -7.42
N ALA A 350 -24.13 3.58 -6.37
CA ALA A 350 -23.27 4.36 -5.51
C ALA A 350 -23.42 3.93 -4.05
N VAL A 351 -22.41 3.26 -3.54
CA VAL A 351 -22.30 2.96 -2.12
C VAL A 351 -21.67 4.14 -1.42
N ALA A 352 -22.38 4.68 -0.43
CA ALA A 352 -21.93 5.84 0.32
C ALA A 352 -22.15 5.71 1.82
N LEU A 353 -21.32 6.42 2.58
CA LEU A 353 -21.42 6.59 4.02
C LEU A 353 -21.64 8.05 4.39
N TRP A 354 -22.61 8.30 5.28
CA TRP A 354 -22.80 9.60 5.94
C TRP A 354 -22.62 9.44 7.44
N ASP A 355 -21.90 10.37 8.06
CA ASP A 355 -21.64 10.39 9.50
C ASP A 355 -22.71 11.13 10.31
N SER A 356 -23.72 11.70 9.64
CA SER A 356 -24.80 12.41 10.30
C SER A 356 -26.14 12.27 9.57
N ALA A 357 -27.22 12.27 10.36
CA ALA A 357 -28.57 12.33 9.80
C ALA A 357 -28.85 13.65 9.09
N ALA A 358 -28.14 14.73 9.44
CA ALA A 358 -28.31 16.02 8.76
C ALA A 358 -27.81 15.94 7.32
N ASP A 359 -26.60 15.40 7.13
CA ASP A 359 -25.96 15.25 5.82
C ASP A 359 -26.69 14.20 4.97
N TYR A 360 -27.07 13.07 5.58
CA TYR A 360 -27.94 12.09 4.93
C TYR A 360 -29.26 12.74 4.46
N ASN A 361 -29.91 13.58 5.26
CA ASN A 361 -31.16 14.23 4.84
C ASN A 361 -30.97 15.37 3.83
N LEU A 362 -29.79 16.00 3.76
CA LEU A 362 -29.47 16.99 2.72
C LEU A 362 -29.40 16.34 1.33
N ASP A 363 -28.97 15.08 1.30
CA ASP A 363 -28.83 14.26 0.10
C ASP A 363 -30.10 13.47 -0.27
N ALA A 364 -31.24 13.74 0.39
CA ALA A 364 -32.48 12.96 0.26
C ALA A 364 -32.90 12.64 -1.19
N ALA A 365 -33.45 11.43 -1.36
CA ALA A 365 -33.82 10.89 -2.66
C ALA A 365 -34.78 11.79 -3.45
N ASN A 366 -34.48 11.98 -4.74
CA ASN A 366 -35.40 12.56 -5.72
C ASN A 366 -35.82 11.46 -6.73
N VAL A 367 -36.57 11.81 -7.78
CA VAL A 367 -36.99 10.89 -8.85
C VAL A 367 -35.85 10.17 -9.60
N SER A 368 -34.58 10.50 -9.31
CA SER A 368 -33.38 9.93 -9.96
C SER A 368 -32.42 9.25 -8.98
N GLY A 369 -32.87 8.96 -7.75
CA GLY A 369 -32.01 8.46 -6.68
C GLY A 369 -31.62 9.55 -5.68
N ARG A 370 -30.85 9.14 -4.66
CA ARG A 370 -30.25 9.94 -3.59
C ARG A 370 -28.94 10.55 -4.07
N GLY A 371 -28.67 11.79 -3.68
CA GLY A 371 -27.37 12.40 -3.93
C GLY A 371 -26.31 11.83 -2.97
N THR A 372 -25.03 12.05 -3.26
CA THR A 372 -23.92 11.62 -2.38
C THR A 372 -22.96 12.77 -2.05
N ALA A 373 -23.40 14.02 -2.27
CA ALA A 373 -22.54 15.20 -2.18
C ALA A 373 -22.09 15.53 -0.75
N ASN A 374 -22.83 15.07 0.25
CA ASN A 374 -22.54 15.26 1.67
C ASN A 374 -22.09 13.95 2.35
N ALA A 375 -21.86 12.88 1.56
CA ALA A 375 -21.28 11.65 2.06
C ALA A 375 -19.82 11.87 2.46
N VAL A 376 -19.38 11.22 3.55
CA VAL A 376 -17.98 11.24 3.99
C VAL A 376 -17.11 10.22 3.26
N SER A 377 -17.73 9.23 2.62
CA SER A 377 -17.09 8.28 1.71
C SER A 377 -18.12 7.84 0.66
N VAL A 378 -17.70 7.74 -0.60
CA VAL A 378 -18.57 7.29 -1.69
C VAL A 378 -17.75 6.57 -2.76
N VAL A 379 -18.33 5.51 -3.30
CA VAL A 379 -17.85 4.83 -4.51
C VAL A 379 -19.03 4.71 -5.46
N ASN A 380 -18.95 5.44 -6.58
CA ASN A 380 -19.91 5.31 -7.69
C ASN A 380 -19.34 4.29 -8.67
N PHE A 381 -19.67 3.01 -8.49
CA PHE A 381 -19.20 1.96 -9.37
C PHE A 381 -20.25 1.69 -10.45
N VAL A 382 -19.79 1.51 -11.68
CA VAL A 382 -20.68 1.21 -12.80
C VAL A 382 -20.30 -0.16 -13.29
N GLU A 383 -21.17 -1.15 -13.10
CA GLU A 383 -21.07 -2.41 -13.82
C GLU A 383 -20.91 -2.08 -15.30
N ALA A 384 -19.88 -2.61 -15.95
CA ALA A 384 -19.67 -2.31 -17.36
C ALA A 384 -20.93 -2.72 -18.14
N GLY A 385 -21.60 -1.72 -18.72
CA GLY A 385 -22.63 -1.99 -19.72
C GLY A 385 -22.05 -2.81 -20.88
N PRO A 386 -22.89 -3.37 -21.76
CA PRO A 386 -22.44 -4.13 -22.93
C PRO A 386 -21.31 -3.39 -23.68
N PRO A 387 -20.38 -4.10 -24.34
CA PRO A 387 -18.96 -3.76 -24.60
C PRO A 387 -18.62 -2.48 -25.41
N ALA A 388 -19.53 -1.52 -25.51
CA ALA A 388 -19.41 -0.31 -26.31
C ALA A 388 -18.73 0.87 -25.59
N THR A 389 -18.56 0.85 -24.26
CA THR A 389 -17.87 1.91 -23.50
C THR A 389 -17.11 1.32 -22.30
N PRO A 390 -15.77 1.28 -22.30
CA PRO A 390 -15.00 0.92 -21.11
C PRO A 390 -15.28 1.95 -20.01
N THR A 391 -15.97 1.55 -18.95
CA THR A 391 -16.23 2.38 -17.77
C THR A 391 -14.97 2.55 -16.90
N GLY A 392 -13.97 1.69 -17.13
CA GLY A 392 -12.74 1.61 -16.35
C GLY A 392 -12.90 0.81 -15.06
N TRP A 393 -14.14 0.47 -14.68
CA TRP A 393 -14.46 -0.41 -13.56
C TRP A 393 -14.30 -1.88 -13.93
N PRO A 394 -13.97 -2.76 -12.96
CA PRO A 394 -13.96 -4.21 -13.18
C PRO A 394 -15.35 -4.74 -13.59
N ASP A 395 -15.36 -5.81 -14.39
CA ASP A 395 -16.58 -6.50 -14.80
C ASP A 395 -16.96 -7.50 -13.72
N SER A 396 -18.21 -7.50 -13.24
CA SER A 396 -18.66 -8.56 -12.33
C SER A 396 -18.43 -9.93 -12.96
N ASN A 397 -17.91 -10.85 -12.15
CA ASN A 397 -17.79 -12.27 -12.48
C ASN A 397 -18.67 -13.16 -11.60
N ASN A 398 -19.64 -12.57 -10.90
CA ASN A 398 -20.57 -13.24 -9.98
C ASN A 398 -19.86 -14.03 -8.88
N SER A 399 -18.72 -13.56 -8.37
CA SER A 399 -18.00 -14.23 -7.27
C SER A 399 -16.92 -13.36 -6.59
N ALA A 400 -16.29 -12.47 -7.34
CA ALA A 400 -15.20 -11.64 -6.84
C ALA A 400 -15.73 -10.31 -6.30
N SER A 401 -15.18 -9.90 -5.17
CA SER A 401 -15.18 -8.50 -4.77
C SER A 401 -14.28 -7.67 -5.68
N ILE A 402 -14.49 -6.35 -5.68
CA ILE A 402 -13.55 -5.37 -6.23
C ILE A 402 -12.82 -4.68 -5.08
N TYR A 403 -11.50 -4.49 -5.21
CA TYR A 403 -10.71 -3.79 -4.19
C TYR A 403 -9.83 -2.69 -4.77
N LEU A 404 -9.56 -1.69 -3.94
CA LEU A 404 -8.71 -0.57 -4.27
C LEU A 404 -7.24 -1.01 -4.24
N THR A 405 -6.57 -0.94 -5.39
CA THR A 405 -5.16 -1.39 -5.55
C THR A 405 -4.16 -0.62 -4.68
N SER A 406 -4.53 0.57 -4.21
CA SER A 406 -3.79 1.33 -3.19
C SER A 406 -4.70 2.33 -2.50
N LEU A 407 -4.58 2.47 -1.18
CA LEU A 407 -5.31 3.48 -0.40
C LEU A 407 -4.98 4.94 -0.76
N THR A 408 -3.94 5.17 -1.57
CA THR A 408 -3.62 6.48 -2.18
C THR A 408 -4.44 6.79 -3.42
N ASN A 409 -5.02 5.78 -4.06
CA ASN A 409 -5.69 5.94 -5.33
C ASN A 409 -7.04 6.62 -5.11
N ASP A 410 -7.46 7.41 -6.10
CA ASP A 410 -8.78 8.03 -6.11
C ASP A 410 -9.87 6.95 -6.26
N PRO A 411 -10.72 6.73 -5.24
CA PRO A 411 -11.77 5.72 -5.27
C PRO A 411 -12.84 6.00 -6.35
N ALA A 412 -12.93 7.24 -6.85
CA ALA A 412 -13.87 7.62 -7.91
C ALA A 412 -13.42 7.17 -9.32
N GLN A 413 -12.18 6.70 -9.48
CA GLN A 413 -11.65 6.23 -10.76
C GLN A 413 -11.73 4.70 -10.83
N GLY A 414 -12.48 4.15 -11.79
CA GLY A 414 -12.56 2.69 -11.95
C GLY A 414 -11.20 2.01 -12.15
N ALA A 415 -10.23 2.69 -12.79
CA ALA A 415 -8.87 2.17 -12.98
C ALA A 415 -8.07 1.98 -11.68
N SER A 416 -8.56 2.50 -10.55
CA SER A 416 -7.99 2.26 -9.22
C SER A 416 -8.39 0.91 -8.64
N TRP A 417 -9.40 0.26 -9.22
CA TRP A 417 -10.04 -0.96 -8.74
C TRP A 417 -9.73 -2.14 -9.63
N ILE A 418 -9.61 -3.32 -9.03
CA ILE A 418 -9.47 -4.59 -9.75
C ILE A 418 -10.35 -5.65 -9.08
N ASP A 419 -10.70 -6.69 -9.84
CA ASP A 419 -11.32 -7.88 -9.28
C ASP A 419 -10.35 -8.62 -8.37
N SER A 420 -10.85 -9.06 -7.23
CA SER A 420 -10.20 -10.06 -6.41
C SER A 420 -10.03 -11.37 -7.17
N PHE A 421 -8.85 -11.97 -6.99
CA PHE A 421 -8.49 -13.22 -7.65
C PHE A 421 -7.75 -14.12 -6.68
N ALA A 422 -8.23 -15.35 -6.54
CA ALA A 422 -7.62 -16.32 -5.65
C ALA A 422 -6.18 -16.60 -6.08
N GLY A 423 -5.25 -16.11 -5.26
CA GLY A 423 -3.84 -16.22 -5.51
C GLY A 423 -3.24 -15.01 -6.20
N ASP A 424 -3.85 -13.83 -6.14
CA ASP A 424 -3.21 -12.51 -6.34
C ASP A 424 -2.21 -12.13 -5.22
N GLY A 425 -2.19 -12.89 -4.12
CA GLY A 425 -1.28 -12.71 -2.98
C GLY A 425 -1.94 -11.98 -1.80
N LEU A 426 -3.19 -11.53 -1.96
CA LEU A 426 -3.97 -10.81 -0.96
C LEU A 426 -5.33 -11.51 -0.72
N SER A 427 -6.03 -11.84 -1.80
CA SER A 427 -7.36 -12.41 -1.82
C SER A 427 -7.37 -13.92 -1.60
N ALA A 428 -8.40 -14.39 -0.90
CA ALA A 428 -8.66 -15.79 -0.61
C ALA A 428 -10.07 -16.21 -1.06
N ASN A 429 -10.27 -17.52 -1.20
CA ASN A 429 -11.61 -18.07 -1.39
C ASN A 429 -12.31 -18.19 -0.03
N ALA A 430 -13.54 -17.69 0.06
CA ALA A 430 -14.41 -17.93 1.18
C ALA A 430 -14.67 -19.43 1.38
N GLN A 431 -14.68 -19.86 2.63
CA GLN A 431 -15.03 -21.21 3.02
C GLN A 431 -16.55 -21.44 2.94
N ALA A 432 -16.92 -22.70 2.72
CA ALA A 432 -18.32 -23.08 2.73
C ALA A 432 -18.90 -22.99 4.14
N VAL A 433 -20.04 -22.30 4.27
CA VAL A 433 -20.80 -22.18 5.51
C VAL A 433 -22.17 -22.83 5.31
N ASN A 434 -22.39 -23.94 6.00
CA ASN A 434 -23.64 -24.70 5.91
C ASN A 434 -24.54 -24.41 7.12
N ALA A 435 -25.09 -23.19 7.18
CA ALA A 435 -26.08 -22.79 8.18
C ALA A 435 -27.50 -22.81 7.58
N VAL A 436 -28.50 -23.16 8.39
CA VAL A 436 -29.91 -23.39 7.96
C VAL A 436 -30.56 -22.16 7.29
N GLN A 437 -30.03 -20.95 7.49
CA GLN A 437 -30.55 -19.69 6.93
C GLN A 437 -29.50 -18.86 6.16
N ALA A 438 -28.27 -19.34 6.04
CA ALA A 438 -27.15 -18.61 5.45
C ALA A 438 -26.16 -19.59 4.83
N ILE A 439 -26.54 -20.17 3.69
CA ILE A 439 -25.68 -21.06 2.92
C ILE A 439 -24.69 -20.20 2.16
N HIS A 440 -23.41 -20.40 2.43
CA HIS A 440 -22.32 -20.01 1.55
C HIS A 440 -21.78 -21.29 0.91
N PRO A 441 -21.88 -21.48 -0.41
CA PRO A 441 -21.28 -22.63 -1.09
C PRO A 441 -19.74 -22.64 -1.03
N GLY A 442 -19.12 -21.56 -0.56
CA GLY A 442 -17.70 -21.26 -0.71
C GLY A 442 -17.36 -20.80 -2.13
N GLY A 443 -16.12 -20.33 -2.32
CA GLY A 443 -15.59 -19.98 -3.65
C GLY A 443 -15.82 -18.54 -4.11
N ASP A 444 -16.54 -17.72 -3.34
CA ASP A 444 -16.46 -16.26 -3.50
C ASP A 444 -15.04 -15.80 -3.15
N VAL A 445 -14.57 -14.74 -3.80
CA VAL A 445 -13.17 -14.30 -3.72
C VAL A 445 -13.11 -12.87 -3.16
N GLY A 446 -12.19 -12.63 -2.23
CA GLY A 446 -11.98 -11.32 -1.63
C GLY A 446 -10.87 -11.32 -0.59
N SER A 447 -10.54 -10.14 -0.08
CA SER A 447 -9.51 -9.89 0.93
C SER A 447 -10.02 -9.21 2.22
N PRO A 448 -11.20 -9.58 2.76
CA PRO A 448 -11.78 -8.88 3.90
C PRO A 448 -10.86 -8.89 5.14
N GLY A 449 -10.64 -7.71 5.68
CA GLY A 449 -9.77 -7.40 6.80
C GLY A 449 -8.32 -7.15 6.40
N SER A 450 -7.98 -7.38 5.14
CA SER A 450 -6.62 -7.35 4.63
C SER A 450 -6.53 -6.38 3.47
N PHE A 451 -6.15 -5.16 3.77
CA PHE A 451 -5.57 -4.26 2.79
C PHE A 451 -4.09 -4.53 2.72
N GLY A 452 -3.47 -4.20 1.59
CA GLY A 452 -2.00 -4.19 1.49
C GLY A 452 -1.38 -3.77 2.84
N ALA A 453 -0.61 -4.69 3.43
CA ALA A 453 -0.36 -4.81 4.88
C ALA A 453 -0.31 -3.49 5.70
N VAL A 454 -1.03 -3.44 6.83
CA VAL A 454 -0.89 -2.40 7.87
C VAL A 454 -0.32 -3.02 9.16
N ALA A 455 0.73 -2.40 9.72
CA ALA A 455 1.26 -2.69 11.05
C ALA A 455 0.60 -1.78 12.14
N PRO A 456 0.39 -2.27 13.38
CA PRO A 456 -0.16 -1.46 14.47
C PRO A 456 0.78 -0.31 14.86
N VAL A 457 0.21 0.84 15.18
CA VAL A 457 0.95 2.03 15.64
C VAL A 457 1.29 1.85 17.12
N ASN A 458 2.59 1.75 17.45
CA ASN A 458 3.02 1.72 18.85
C ASN A 458 2.71 3.08 19.51
N ASP A 459 2.13 3.14 20.71
CA ASP A 459 1.77 4.34 21.47
C ASP A 459 2.22 4.23 22.94
N ALA A 460 3.10 5.10 23.41
CA ALA A 460 3.60 5.02 24.79
C ALA A 460 3.02 6.09 25.75
N ASP A 461 2.03 6.86 25.28
CA ASP A 461 1.32 7.88 26.06
C ASP A 461 0.09 7.27 26.74
N PHE A 462 0.34 6.45 27.77
CA PHE A 462 -0.72 5.61 28.34
C PHE A 462 -1.79 6.39 29.11
N ASN A 463 -1.57 7.67 29.43
CA ASN A 463 -2.59 8.51 30.05
C ASN A 463 -3.26 9.48 29.05
N ASN A 464 -2.79 9.52 27.79
CA ASN A 464 -3.24 10.38 26.71
C ASN A 464 -3.19 11.89 27.04
N ASP A 465 -2.20 12.33 27.81
CA ASP A 465 -1.97 13.76 28.11
C ASP A 465 -1.14 14.46 27.02
N GLY A 466 -0.73 13.73 25.99
CA GLY A 466 0.06 14.18 24.86
C GLY A 466 1.56 14.19 25.14
N ILE A 467 2.02 13.64 26.26
CA ILE A 467 3.41 13.70 26.69
C ILE A 467 3.85 12.37 27.30
N VAL A 468 4.72 11.63 26.60
CA VAL A 468 5.33 10.41 27.16
C VAL A 468 6.35 10.77 28.25
N ASN A 469 5.93 10.60 29.50
CA ASN A 469 6.69 11.02 30.66
C ASN A 469 6.65 9.99 31.81
N GLY A 470 7.11 10.39 33.00
CA GLY A 470 7.17 9.50 34.17
C GLY A 470 5.80 9.01 34.65
N ALA A 471 4.71 9.71 34.35
CA ALA A 471 3.35 9.26 34.61
C ALA A 471 3.01 8.01 33.80
N ASP A 472 3.42 7.97 32.53
CA ASP A 472 3.21 6.83 31.64
C ASP A 472 4.10 5.66 32.04
N PHE A 473 5.33 5.91 32.46
CA PHE A 473 6.17 4.86 33.03
C PHE A 473 5.49 4.15 34.21
N LEU A 474 4.81 4.92 35.07
CA LEU A 474 4.09 4.37 36.21
C LEU A 474 2.82 3.63 35.79
N ILE A 475 2.25 3.92 34.62
CA ILE A 475 1.16 3.14 34.04
C ILE A 475 1.69 1.80 33.52
N TRP A 476 2.74 1.83 32.70
CA TRP A 476 3.43 0.62 32.26
C TRP A 476 3.89 -0.26 33.43
N GLN A 477 4.52 0.33 34.45
CA GLN A 477 5.01 -0.42 35.59
C GLN A 477 3.88 -1.09 36.38
N ARG A 478 2.69 -0.47 36.43
CA ARG A 478 1.51 -1.07 37.08
C ARG A 478 0.86 -2.14 36.23
N GLY A 479 0.90 -2.01 34.90
CA GLY A 479 0.38 -3.03 34.00
C GLY A 479 1.32 -4.20 33.73
N PHE A 480 2.62 -4.10 34.03
CA PHE A 480 3.60 -5.13 33.69
C PHE A 480 3.16 -6.55 34.08
N GLY A 481 2.98 -7.41 33.07
CA GLY A 481 2.54 -8.80 33.16
C GLY A 481 1.04 -9.02 33.36
N THR A 482 0.22 -7.98 33.42
CA THR A 482 -1.22 -8.08 33.73
C THR A 482 -2.13 -7.16 32.89
N GLY A 483 -1.61 -6.06 32.36
CA GLY A 483 -2.31 -5.15 31.48
C GLY A 483 -2.40 -5.71 30.06
N THR A 484 -3.44 -5.30 29.34
CA THR A 484 -3.73 -5.77 27.98
C THR A 484 -4.20 -4.65 27.05
N THR A 485 -4.04 -3.39 27.47
CA THR A 485 -4.52 -2.22 26.72
C THR A 485 -3.51 -1.10 26.85
N ASN A 486 -3.53 -0.18 25.89
CA ASN A 486 -2.60 0.94 25.88
C ASN A 486 -2.65 1.74 27.19
N ALA A 487 -3.84 2.05 27.70
CA ALA A 487 -4.00 2.76 28.97
C ALA A 487 -3.54 1.98 30.21
N MET A 488 -3.19 0.71 30.05
CA MET A 488 -2.57 -0.13 31.08
C MET A 488 -1.07 -0.31 30.84
N GLY A 489 -0.50 0.23 29.77
CA GLY A 489 0.92 0.16 29.45
C GLY A 489 1.28 -0.64 28.21
N ASP A 490 0.32 -1.03 27.37
CA ASP A 490 0.52 -1.86 26.18
C ASP A 490 0.83 -0.95 25.00
N ALA A 491 2.11 -0.66 24.83
CA ALA A 491 2.58 0.32 23.88
C ALA A 491 2.55 -0.21 22.46
N ASP A 492 2.81 -1.49 22.23
CA ASP A 492 2.82 -2.06 20.88
C ASP A 492 1.46 -2.66 20.47
N GLY A 493 0.46 -2.58 21.35
CA GLY A 493 -0.91 -3.00 21.09
C GLY A 493 -1.07 -4.50 20.92
N ASN A 494 -0.09 -5.29 21.38
CA ASN A 494 -0.06 -6.74 21.23
C ASN A 494 -0.93 -7.47 22.29
N GLY A 495 -1.58 -6.73 23.19
CA GLY A 495 -2.42 -7.25 24.26
C GLY A 495 -1.63 -7.67 25.51
N LEU A 496 -0.33 -7.40 25.61
CA LEU A 496 0.56 -7.83 26.70
C LEU A 496 1.52 -6.71 27.14
N VAL A 497 1.34 -6.18 28.34
CA VAL A 497 2.29 -5.21 28.92
C VAL A 497 3.54 -5.89 29.43
N ASN A 498 4.65 -5.74 28.73
CA ASN A 498 5.91 -6.42 28.97
C ASN A 498 7.14 -5.52 28.70
N GLY A 499 8.32 -6.12 28.52
CA GLY A 499 9.57 -5.39 28.34
C GLY A 499 9.68 -4.65 27.01
N LEU A 500 8.90 -5.05 26.00
CA LEU A 500 8.82 -4.40 24.69
C LEU A 500 8.11 -3.06 24.80
N ASP A 501 7.05 -2.97 25.59
CA ASP A 501 6.34 -1.72 25.84
C ASP A 501 7.18 -0.71 26.62
N LEU A 502 8.04 -1.21 27.50
CA LEU A 502 9.04 -0.37 28.16
C LEU A 502 10.05 0.18 27.16
N ALA A 503 10.43 -0.62 26.17
CA ALA A 503 11.36 -0.18 25.14
C ALA A 503 10.74 0.94 24.29
N GLU A 504 9.45 0.82 23.96
CA GLU A 504 8.67 1.86 23.29
C GLU A 504 8.51 3.12 24.15
N TRP A 505 8.21 2.98 25.44
CA TRP A 505 8.17 4.12 26.36
C TRP A 505 9.52 4.82 26.46
N LYS A 506 10.62 4.07 26.55
CA LYS A 506 11.98 4.65 26.56
C LYS A 506 12.31 5.39 25.26
N LEU A 507 11.84 4.86 24.13
CA LEU A 507 12.04 5.47 22.81
C LEU A 507 11.34 6.83 22.71
N LYS A 508 10.15 6.94 23.31
CA LYS A 508 9.30 8.13 23.21
C LYS A 508 9.41 9.08 24.41
N PHE A 509 10.09 8.67 25.48
CA PHE A 509 10.26 9.45 26.71
C PHE A 509 10.89 10.82 26.45
N GLY A 510 10.18 11.88 26.85
CA GLY A 510 10.63 13.26 26.68
C GLY A 510 10.48 13.81 25.26
N GLY A 511 9.76 13.10 24.37
CA GLY A 511 9.32 13.63 23.09
C GLY A 511 8.48 14.89 23.28
N ALA A 512 8.70 15.92 22.45
CA ALA A 512 7.86 17.11 22.45
C ALA A 512 6.42 16.72 22.06
N PRO A 513 5.39 17.36 22.63
CA PRO A 513 4.01 17.13 22.21
C PRO A 513 3.93 17.34 20.69
N ALA A 514 3.24 16.44 19.99
CA ALA A 514 3.09 16.49 18.55
C ALA A 514 2.45 17.83 18.15
N VAL A 515 3.28 18.79 17.70
CA VAL A 515 2.79 20.05 17.16
C VAL A 515 2.37 19.74 15.73
N ALA A 516 1.06 19.82 15.45
CA ALA A 516 0.52 19.67 14.12
C ALA A 516 1.26 20.57 13.13
N ALA A 517 1.85 19.97 12.09
CA ALA A 517 2.46 20.71 11.00
C ALA A 517 1.36 21.45 10.21
N VAL A 518 1.32 22.77 10.32
CA VAL A 518 0.46 23.60 9.47
C VAL A 518 1.00 23.52 8.04
N GLY A 519 0.33 22.73 7.20
CA GLY A 519 0.67 22.63 5.78
C GLY A 519 0.62 24.01 5.11
N ALA A 520 1.69 24.37 4.41
CA ALA A 520 1.73 25.60 3.63
C ALA A 520 0.66 25.51 2.52
N VAL A 521 -0.34 26.39 2.59
CA VAL A 521 -1.35 26.56 1.56
C VAL A 521 -0.66 27.13 0.31
N PRO A 522 -0.75 26.47 -0.86
CA PRO A 522 -0.25 27.05 -2.11
C PRO A 522 -1.00 28.34 -2.44
N GLU A 523 -0.29 29.45 -2.63
CA GLU A 523 -0.92 30.71 -3.04
C GLU A 523 -1.66 30.54 -4.38
N PRO A 524 -2.87 31.10 -4.53
CA PRO A 524 -3.67 30.90 -5.73
C PRO A 524 -2.99 31.47 -6.98
N THR A 525 -2.92 30.65 -8.02
CA THR A 525 -2.41 30.94 -9.39
C THR A 525 -3.12 32.09 -10.12
N GLY A 526 -4.01 32.83 -9.44
CA GLY A 526 -4.73 33.99 -9.97
C GLY A 526 -3.84 35.15 -10.41
N LEU A 527 -2.69 35.37 -9.75
CA LEU A 527 -1.74 36.43 -10.15
C LEU A 527 -1.00 36.09 -11.45
N ALA A 528 -0.75 34.81 -11.71
CA ALA A 528 -0.13 34.36 -12.97
C ALA A 528 -1.07 34.54 -14.17
N LEU A 529 -2.37 34.30 -13.98
CA LEU A 529 -3.41 34.52 -15.00
C LEU A 529 -3.64 36.01 -15.30
N ALA A 530 -3.57 36.88 -14.30
CA ALA A 530 -3.68 38.33 -14.50
C ALA A 530 -2.52 38.92 -15.31
N ALA A 531 -1.30 38.41 -15.12
CA ALA A 531 -0.11 38.83 -15.87
C ALA A 531 -0.17 38.42 -17.37
N LEU A 532 -0.73 37.24 -17.67
CA LEU A 532 -0.94 36.76 -19.04
C LEU A 532 -2.00 37.57 -19.78
N ALA A 533 -3.07 38.00 -19.12
CA ALA A 533 -4.11 38.83 -19.73
C ALA A 533 -3.60 40.25 -20.08
N ALA A 534 -2.71 40.82 -19.27
CA ALA A 534 -2.11 42.14 -19.53
C ALA A 534 -1.21 42.16 -20.77
N LEU A 535 -0.53 41.04 -21.08
CA LEU A 535 0.36 40.92 -22.24
C LEU A 535 -0.38 40.81 -23.57
N TYR A 536 -1.61 40.27 -23.58
CA TYR A 536 -2.44 40.20 -24.79
C TYR A 536 -3.17 41.52 -25.12
N GLY A 537 -3.45 42.35 -24.12
CA GLY A 537 -4.17 43.63 -24.31
C GLY A 537 -3.38 44.71 -25.08
N THR A 538 -2.06 44.68 -25.05
CA THR A 538 -1.22 45.73 -25.68
C THR A 538 -1.00 45.52 -27.19
N ALA A 539 -1.30 44.34 -27.74
CA ALA A 539 -1.07 44.03 -29.16
C ALA A 539 -2.21 44.50 -30.11
N VAL A 540 -3.38 44.86 -29.57
CA VAL A 540 -4.58 45.19 -30.39
C VAL A 540 -4.73 46.71 -30.62
N ILE A 541 -4.04 47.57 -29.85
CA ILE A 541 -4.24 49.03 -29.89
C ILE A 541 -3.31 49.75 -30.91
N SER A 542 -2.26 49.11 -31.41
CA SER A 542 -1.27 49.74 -32.31
C SER A 542 -1.59 49.65 -33.82
N GLY A 543 -2.79 49.18 -34.22
CA GLY A 543 -3.08 48.77 -35.59
C GLY A 543 -3.91 49.71 -36.49
N GLY A 544 -4.22 50.96 -36.11
CA GLY A 544 -5.21 51.73 -36.88
C GLY A 544 -5.18 53.25 -36.80
N ARG A 545 -4.19 53.92 -37.41
CA ARG A 545 -4.34 55.29 -37.92
C ARG A 545 -3.54 55.48 -39.22
N ARG A 546 -4.17 55.24 -40.38
CA ARG A 546 -3.67 55.72 -41.67
C ARG A 546 -4.17 57.15 -41.90
N GLN A 547 -3.25 58.10 -42.01
CA GLN A 547 -3.53 59.49 -42.37
C GLN A 547 -3.96 59.60 -43.85
N VAL A 548 -4.99 60.39 -44.10
CA VAL A 548 -5.40 60.88 -45.43
C VAL A 548 -4.87 62.30 -45.56
N THR A 549 -3.93 62.52 -46.48
CA THR A 549 -3.44 63.86 -46.85
C THR A 549 -4.14 64.29 -48.13
N MET A 550 -4.95 65.34 -48.07
CA MET A 550 -5.47 66.03 -49.25
C MET A 550 -4.40 67.01 -49.78
N VAL A 551 -4.12 66.95 -51.08
CA VAL A 551 -3.32 67.92 -51.82
C VAL A 551 -4.28 68.87 -52.52
N SER A 552 -4.06 70.17 -52.33
CA SER A 552 -4.67 71.28 -53.07
C SER A 552 -4.03 71.47 -54.44
#